data_AF-A0AA90PFA0-F1
#
_entry.id   AF-A0AA90PFA0-F1
#
_cell.length_a   1.000
_cell.length_b   1.000
_cell.length_c   1.000
_cell.angle_alpha   90.00
_cell.angle_beta   90.00
_cell.angle_gamma   90.00
#
_symmetry.space_group_name_H-M   'P 1'
#
loop_
_entity.id
_entity.type
_entity.pdbx_description
1 polymer ?
#
loop_
_entity_poly.entity_id
_entity_poly.type
_entity_poly.pdbx_seq_one_letter_code
_entity_poly.pdbx_strand_id
1 'polypeptide(L)'
;MGKIFLTGCYSLAMTAAIVAMPVTADAEEKLKEGEKFELTILQTNDFHGHLDDIVTLDDGTVHHNSIAKYATIIENVRNEEENVLLVDGGDVFLRGEFQAGQGELETSLLKALDYDAMALGNNDFRVYPAGEGTPDSRYEQLKDYHRNVNFPILTGNVIDRETGKYIQNVKPWKSFTFTGVKVGMIGLTSMKPEIRGWDDVADLDFIEPVEALNALLPEVSEKSDINIVLSHAGNPEDHKLAQIPGVSAVIGADTHKVIKTPEYEFNGEVMVPITQAGGEQEHYLGRLDLAFEVVDGKMTLAESDGFLYDVTNVPANPEIQAIIDDYRAELKAQ
;
A
#
# COMPACT_ATOMS: atom_id res chain seq x y z
N MET A 1 41.69 -70.55 34.48
CA MET A 1 40.91 -69.30 34.63
C MET A 1 41.59 -68.22 33.80
N GLY A 2 40.84 -67.59 32.88
CA GLY A 2 41.18 -66.33 32.20
C GLY A 2 42.26 -66.34 31.11
N LYS A 3 41.87 -66.59 29.84
CA LYS A 3 42.63 -66.13 28.65
C LYS A 3 42.07 -64.76 28.25
N ILE A 4 42.91 -63.72 28.22
CA ILE A 4 42.58 -62.41 27.64
C ILE A 4 43.21 -62.35 26.26
N PHE A 5 42.39 -62.25 25.22
CA PHE A 5 42.80 -61.92 23.86
C PHE A 5 42.73 -60.41 23.68
N LEU A 6 43.84 -59.78 23.26
CA LEU A 6 43.82 -58.42 22.73
C LEU A 6 43.29 -58.47 21.29
N THR A 7 42.17 -57.80 21.04
CA THR A 7 41.64 -57.56 19.70
C THR A 7 41.96 -56.10 19.34
N GLY A 8 42.78 -55.90 18.30
CA GLY A 8 43.09 -54.59 17.76
C GLY A 8 41.91 -54.02 16.96
N CYS A 9 41.48 -52.81 17.28
CA CYS A 9 40.56 -52.03 16.47
C CYS A 9 41.31 -51.38 15.31
N TYR A 10 41.04 -51.83 14.08
CA TYR A 10 41.33 -51.05 12.88
C TYR A 10 40.21 -50.03 12.66
N SER A 11 40.51 -48.74 12.82
CA SER A 11 39.62 -47.66 12.43
C SER A 11 39.71 -47.45 10.91
N LEU A 12 38.66 -47.81 10.18
CA LEU A 12 38.48 -47.49 8.76
C LEU A 12 37.97 -46.04 8.67
N ALA A 13 38.80 -45.12 8.20
CA ALA A 13 38.36 -43.76 7.88
C ALA A 13 37.66 -43.78 6.50
N MET A 14 36.32 -43.68 6.49
CA MET A 14 35.56 -43.36 5.28
C MET A 14 35.66 -41.85 5.03
N THR A 15 36.49 -41.45 4.08
CA THR A 15 36.40 -40.12 3.45
C THR A 15 35.16 -40.08 2.56
N ALA A 16 34.07 -39.50 3.06
CA ALA A 16 32.94 -39.11 2.23
C ALA A 16 33.35 -37.88 1.40
N ALA A 17 33.50 -38.05 0.09
CA ALA A 17 33.61 -36.93 -0.83
C ALA A 17 32.24 -36.27 -0.94
N ILE A 18 32.06 -35.13 -0.28
CA ILE A 18 30.91 -34.26 -0.49
C ILE A 18 31.10 -33.61 -1.86
N VAL A 19 30.41 -34.13 -2.87
CA VAL A 19 30.25 -33.44 -4.14
C VAL A 19 29.25 -32.32 -3.86
N ALA A 20 29.76 -31.11 -3.64
CA ALA A 20 28.93 -29.91 -3.63
C ALA A 20 28.37 -29.71 -5.04
N MET A 21 27.11 -30.05 -5.25
CA MET A 21 26.39 -29.62 -6.44
C MET A 21 26.25 -28.09 -6.38
N PRO A 22 26.51 -27.38 -7.48
CA PRO A 22 26.24 -25.96 -7.52
C PRO A 22 24.73 -25.78 -7.37
N VAL A 23 24.31 -25.10 -6.31
CA VAL A 23 22.98 -24.49 -6.24
C VAL A 23 23.00 -23.41 -7.31
N THR A 24 22.50 -23.73 -8.50
CA THR A 24 22.10 -22.70 -9.44
C THR A 24 21.02 -21.91 -8.73
N ALA A 25 21.25 -20.60 -8.53
CA ALA A 25 20.16 -19.70 -8.22
C ALA A 25 19.11 -19.92 -9.32
N ASP A 26 17.97 -20.50 -8.96
CA ASP A 26 16.84 -20.60 -9.87
C ASP A 26 16.52 -19.17 -10.27
N ALA A 27 16.86 -18.81 -11.51
CA ALA A 27 16.24 -17.67 -12.14
C ALA A 27 14.76 -18.05 -12.20
N GLU A 28 13.94 -17.43 -11.34
CA GLU A 28 12.50 -17.65 -11.30
C GLU A 28 11.98 -17.63 -12.75
N GLU A 29 11.46 -18.78 -13.20
CA GLU A 29 11.08 -19.01 -14.58
C GLU A 29 9.88 -18.09 -14.86
N LYS A 30 10.02 -17.13 -15.78
CA LYS A 30 8.90 -16.29 -16.21
C LYS A 30 7.74 -17.17 -16.70
N LEU A 31 6.51 -16.75 -16.37
CA LEU A 31 5.29 -17.41 -16.83
C LEU A 31 5.26 -17.54 -18.36
N LYS A 32 4.70 -18.66 -18.83
CA LYS A 32 4.56 -19.04 -20.24
C LYS A 32 3.20 -18.62 -20.79
N GLU A 33 3.09 -18.58 -22.12
CA GLU A 33 1.85 -18.27 -22.83
C GLU A 33 0.66 -19.08 -22.28
N GLY A 34 -0.44 -18.39 -21.94
CA GLY A 34 -1.65 -18.98 -21.36
C GLY A 34 -1.57 -19.32 -19.87
N GLU A 35 -0.42 -19.18 -19.21
CA GLU A 35 -0.33 -19.29 -17.74
C GLU A 35 -0.94 -18.06 -17.07
N LYS A 36 -1.52 -18.30 -15.89
CA LYS A 36 -2.23 -17.28 -15.12
C LYS A 36 -1.42 -16.81 -13.91
N PHE A 37 -1.64 -15.55 -13.54
CA PHE A 37 -1.15 -14.95 -12.31
C PHE A 37 -2.30 -14.25 -11.61
N GLU A 38 -2.50 -14.56 -10.34
CA GLU A 38 -3.53 -13.92 -9.51
C GLU A 38 -2.87 -13.00 -8.51
N LEU A 39 -3.42 -11.80 -8.34
CA LEU A 39 -2.98 -10.78 -7.40
C LEU A 39 -4.19 -10.25 -6.63
N THR A 40 -4.12 -10.32 -5.31
CA THR A 40 -5.07 -9.68 -4.41
C THR A 40 -4.48 -8.39 -3.86
N ILE A 41 -5.22 -7.29 -4.00
CA ILE A 41 -4.87 -6.00 -3.40
C ILE A 41 -5.90 -5.69 -2.32
N LEU A 42 -5.43 -5.56 -1.09
CA LEU A 42 -6.19 -5.01 0.02
C LEU A 42 -5.90 -3.52 0.13
N GLN A 43 -6.94 -2.71 0.25
CA GLN A 43 -6.86 -1.26 0.22
C GLN A 43 -7.52 -0.64 1.45
N THR A 44 -6.84 0.34 2.04
CA THR A 44 -7.42 1.39 2.87
C THR A 44 -7.12 2.76 2.27
N ASN A 45 -7.79 3.82 2.71
CA ASN A 45 -7.49 5.20 2.34
C ASN A 45 -8.20 6.18 3.29
N ASP A 46 -7.72 7.42 3.37
CA ASP A 46 -8.41 8.55 4.01
C ASP A 46 -8.84 8.28 5.46
N PHE A 47 -8.01 7.57 6.24
CA PHE A 47 -8.29 7.30 7.66
C PHE A 47 -8.51 8.59 8.44
N HIS A 48 -7.76 9.66 8.16
CA HIS A 48 -7.86 10.92 8.89
C HIS A 48 -7.75 10.77 10.42
N GLY A 49 -6.97 9.80 10.89
CA GLY A 49 -6.86 9.46 12.32
C GLY A 49 -8.09 8.79 12.94
N HIS A 50 -9.11 8.45 12.16
CA HIS A 50 -10.25 7.63 12.59
C HIS A 50 -9.85 6.17 12.50
N LEU A 51 -9.37 5.61 13.60
CA LEU A 51 -8.77 4.27 13.63
C LEU A 51 -9.63 3.22 14.34
N ASP A 52 -10.49 3.67 15.26
CA ASP A 52 -11.36 2.82 16.09
C ASP A 52 -12.58 3.62 16.57
N ASP A 53 -13.50 3.91 15.64
CA ASP A 53 -14.69 4.73 15.84
C ASP A 53 -15.98 3.99 15.49
N ILE A 54 -17.06 4.33 16.20
CA ILE A 54 -18.42 3.94 15.84
C ILE A 54 -19.15 5.19 15.38
N VAL A 55 -19.60 5.16 14.13
CA VAL A 55 -20.23 6.29 13.45
C VAL A 55 -21.63 5.89 13.01
N THR A 56 -22.59 6.81 13.12
CA THR A 56 -23.93 6.64 12.56
C THR A 56 -24.01 7.43 11.26
N LEU A 57 -24.24 6.72 10.15
CA LEU A 57 -24.38 7.30 8.83
C LEU A 57 -25.73 8.04 8.68
N ASP A 58 -25.86 8.84 7.64
CA ASP A 58 -27.06 9.65 7.37
C ASP A 58 -28.35 8.81 7.24
N ASP A 59 -28.24 7.56 6.81
CA ASP A 59 -29.35 6.62 6.69
C ASP A 59 -29.68 5.87 8.00
N GLY A 60 -28.95 6.16 9.08
CA GLY A 60 -29.10 5.54 10.40
C GLY A 60 -28.29 4.26 10.59
N THR A 61 -27.55 3.81 9.58
CA THR A 61 -26.65 2.65 9.69
C THR A 61 -25.54 2.94 10.70
N VAL A 62 -25.26 1.98 11.58
CA VAL A 62 -24.11 2.04 12.49
C VAL A 62 -22.93 1.39 11.80
N HIS A 63 -21.91 2.18 11.50
CA HIS A 63 -20.69 1.74 10.86
C HIS A 63 -19.54 1.72 11.87
N HIS A 64 -18.63 0.77 11.69
CA HIS A 64 -17.51 0.50 12.59
C HIS A 64 -16.20 0.70 11.82
N ASN A 65 -15.63 1.89 11.99
CA ASN A 65 -14.31 2.25 11.52
C ASN A 65 -13.27 1.62 12.46
N SER A 66 -12.78 0.41 12.15
CA SER A 66 -11.89 -0.29 13.08
C SER A 66 -10.77 -1.02 12.36
N ILE A 67 -9.58 -0.43 12.41
CA ILE A 67 -8.37 -1.00 11.82
C ILE A 67 -7.96 -2.31 12.51
N ALA A 68 -8.28 -2.48 13.79
CA ALA A 68 -8.08 -3.75 14.50
C ALA A 68 -8.97 -4.86 13.94
N LYS A 69 -10.17 -4.56 13.45
CA LYS A 69 -11.00 -5.55 12.72
C LYS A 69 -10.46 -5.84 11.32
N TYR A 70 -9.94 -4.82 10.63
CA TYR A 70 -9.28 -5.00 9.33
C TYR A 70 -8.08 -5.93 9.45
N ALA A 71 -7.29 -5.80 10.52
CA ALA A 71 -6.15 -6.67 10.82
C ALA A 71 -6.51 -8.16 10.78
N THR A 72 -7.61 -8.55 11.44
CA THR A 72 -8.10 -9.94 11.42
C THR A 72 -8.39 -10.42 10.00
N ILE A 73 -8.96 -9.56 9.15
CA ILE A 73 -9.27 -9.90 7.75
C ILE A 73 -7.99 -9.99 6.93
N ILE A 74 -7.09 -9.03 7.08
CA ILE A 74 -5.78 -8.98 6.40
C ILE A 74 -5.00 -10.27 6.69
N GLU A 75 -4.94 -10.71 7.95
CA GLU A 75 -4.30 -11.96 8.34
C GLU A 75 -4.93 -13.18 7.67
N ASN A 76 -6.27 -13.25 7.62
CA ASN A 76 -6.97 -14.35 6.95
C ASN A 76 -6.67 -14.38 5.45
N VAL A 77 -6.76 -13.23 4.77
CA VAL A 77 -6.47 -13.13 3.33
C VAL A 77 -5.02 -13.52 3.03
N ARG A 78 -4.05 -13.06 3.84
CA ARG A 78 -2.64 -13.47 3.68
C ARG A 78 -2.39 -14.96 3.91
N ASN A 79 -3.27 -15.66 4.63
CA ASN A 79 -3.20 -17.10 4.81
C ASN A 79 -3.90 -17.89 3.69
N GLU A 80 -4.83 -17.25 2.99
CA GLU A 80 -5.67 -17.86 1.95
C GLU A 80 -5.12 -17.62 0.54
N GLU A 81 -4.50 -16.46 0.30
CA GLU A 81 -4.03 -16.01 -1.00
C GLU A 81 -2.50 -16.00 -1.10
N GLU A 82 -1.95 -16.35 -2.27
CA GLU A 82 -0.50 -16.46 -2.47
C GLU A 82 0.17 -15.08 -2.68
N ASN A 83 -0.44 -14.21 -3.48
CA ASN A 83 0.12 -12.92 -3.87
C ASN A 83 -0.79 -11.80 -3.37
N VAL A 84 -0.44 -11.24 -2.21
CA VAL A 84 -1.21 -10.17 -1.57
C VAL A 84 -0.37 -8.91 -1.47
N LEU A 85 -0.96 -7.77 -1.83
CA LEU A 85 -0.46 -6.45 -1.48
C LEU A 85 -1.46 -5.76 -0.56
N LEU A 86 -0.99 -5.17 0.54
CA LEU A 86 -1.77 -4.28 1.40
C LEU A 86 -1.28 -2.85 1.20
N VAL A 87 -2.17 -1.97 0.75
CA VAL A 87 -1.81 -0.59 0.42
C VAL A 87 -2.75 0.42 1.05
N ASP A 88 -2.22 1.62 1.29
CA ASP A 88 -3.02 2.76 1.73
C ASP A 88 -3.02 3.90 0.70
N GLY A 89 -4.18 4.49 0.45
CA GLY A 89 -4.36 5.57 -0.51
C GLY A 89 -3.88 6.95 -0.07
N GLY A 90 -3.40 7.13 1.16
CA GLY A 90 -2.96 8.42 1.72
C GLY A 90 -4.04 9.13 2.54
N ASP A 91 -3.69 10.31 3.08
CA ASP A 91 -4.51 11.05 4.05
C ASP A 91 -4.82 10.23 5.32
N VAL A 92 -3.81 9.52 5.82
CA VAL A 92 -3.98 8.71 7.03
C VAL A 92 -4.10 9.56 8.29
N PHE A 93 -3.63 10.80 8.27
CA PHE A 93 -3.58 11.70 9.43
C PHE A 93 -4.65 12.80 9.46
N LEU A 94 -4.71 13.46 10.63
CA LEU A 94 -5.48 14.67 10.97
C LEU A 94 -6.99 14.44 11.09
N ARG A 95 -7.58 15.01 12.16
CA ARG A 95 -9.02 15.13 12.52
C ARG A 95 -9.54 14.08 13.51
N GLY A 96 -8.90 12.93 13.62
CA GLY A 96 -9.23 11.91 14.61
C GLY A 96 -8.78 12.19 16.05
N GLU A 97 -9.10 11.27 16.95
CA GLU A 97 -8.82 11.31 18.40
C GLU A 97 -7.33 11.63 18.71
N PHE A 98 -6.41 11.12 17.89
CA PHE A 98 -4.97 11.14 18.13
C PHE A 98 -4.23 12.25 17.36
N GLN A 99 -4.94 13.25 16.83
CA GLN A 99 -4.34 14.30 16.00
C GLN A 99 -3.13 15.00 16.64
N ALA A 100 -3.12 15.17 17.96
CA ALA A 100 -2.00 15.77 18.70
C ALA A 100 -0.70 14.94 18.63
N GLY A 101 -0.81 13.62 18.39
CA GLY A 101 0.32 12.71 18.17
C GLY A 101 0.92 12.78 16.77
N GLN A 102 0.43 13.68 15.91
CA GLN A 102 1.01 14.01 14.60
C GLN A 102 1.27 12.80 13.68
N GLY A 103 0.48 11.73 13.84
CA GLY A 103 0.57 10.54 13.00
C GLY A 103 1.33 9.36 13.60
N GLU A 104 1.88 9.48 14.81
CA GLU A 104 2.70 8.41 15.41
C GLU A 104 1.93 7.08 15.54
N LEU A 105 0.68 7.14 16.02
CA LEU A 105 -0.18 5.95 16.16
C LEU A 105 -0.51 5.33 14.81
N GLU A 106 -1.06 6.12 13.88
CA GLU A 106 -1.44 5.69 12.53
C GLU A 106 -0.24 5.00 11.85
N THR A 107 0.91 5.64 11.91
CA THR A 107 2.14 5.16 11.28
C THR A 107 2.68 3.88 11.95
N SER A 108 2.50 3.73 13.27
CA SER A 108 2.80 2.52 14.03
C SER A 108 1.88 1.36 13.66
N LEU A 109 0.58 1.63 13.47
CA LEU A 109 -0.42 0.62 13.09
C LEU A 109 -0.18 0.10 11.69
N LEU A 110 0.05 1.00 10.71
CA LEU A 110 0.36 0.61 9.33
C LEU A 110 1.64 -0.24 9.27
N LYS A 111 2.65 0.10 10.08
CA LYS A 111 3.85 -0.73 10.22
C LYS A 111 3.56 -2.09 10.85
N ALA A 112 2.77 -2.13 11.93
CA ALA A 112 2.41 -3.39 12.61
C ALA A 112 1.60 -4.33 11.70
N LEU A 113 0.87 -3.78 10.73
CA LEU A 113 0.12 -4.52 9.72
C LEU A 113 0.94 -4.88 8.47
N ASP A 114 2.23 -4.53 8.44
CA ASP A 114 3.11 -4.77 7.30
C ASP A 114 2.52 -4.28 5.98
N TYR A 115 2.08 -3.01 5.91
CA TYR A 115 1.68 -2.40 4.64
C TYR A 115 2.83 -2.44 3.63
N ASP A 116 2.50 -2.63 2.35
CA ASP A 116 3.45 -2.74 1.24
C ASP A 116 3.79 -1.39 0.63
N ALA A 117 2.84 -0.46 0.60
CA ALA A 117 3.00 0.91 0.12
C ALA A 117 1.88 1.82 0.61
N MET A 118 2.14 3.13 0.58
CA MET A 118 1.14 4.17 0.83
C MET A 118 1.28 5.28 -0.21
N ALA A 119 0.20 5.78 -0.80
CA ALA A 119 0.25 7.01 -1.59
C ALA A 119 0.39 8.22 -0.67
N LEU A 120 1.06 9.26 -1.16
CA LEU A 120 1.10 10.52 -0.43
C LEU A 120 -0.19 11.32 -0.70
N GLY A 121 -0.98 11.56 0.34
CA GLY A 121 -2.19 12.34 0.27
C GLY A 121 -1.96 13.85 0.40
N ASN A 122 -3.01 14.64 0.22
CA ASN A 122 -2.88 16.08 0.38
C ASN A 122 -2.70 16.51 1.85
N ASN A 123 -3.45 15.93 2.78
CA ASN A 123 -3.41 16.32 4.19
C ASN A 123 -2.09 15.93 4.86
N ASP A 124 -1.31 15.03 4.24
CA ASP A 124 0.03 14.64 4.66
C ASP A 124 1.07 15.78 4.56
N PHE A 125 0.75 16.87 3.86
CA PHE A 125 1.56 18.08 3.81
C PHE A 125 1.25 19.10 4.93
N ARG A 126 0.20 18.89 5.73
CA ARG A 126 -0.27 19.86 6.74
C ARG A 126 0.16 19.44 8.13
N VAL A 127 0.60 20.37 8.98
CA VAL A 127 1.04 20.06 10.35
C VAL A 127 0.05 20.56 11.41
N TYR A 128 -0.12 19.83 12.52
CA TYR A 128 -0.96 20.24 13.66
C TYR A 128 -0.25 21.24 14.62
N PRO A 129 -0.97 22.22 15.21
CA PRO A 129 -2.33 22.64 14.89
C PRO A 129 -2.42 23.25 13.51
N ALA A 130 -3.34 22.71 12.70
CA ALA A 130 -3.46 23.04 11.30
C ALA A 130 -3.77 24.54 11.13
N GLY A 131 -2.75 25.32 10.79
CA GLY A 131 -2.83 26.76 10.55
C GLY A 131 -2.29 27.69 11.67
N GLU A 132 -2.02 27.20 12.88
CA GLU A 132 -1.46 28.04 13.98
C GLU A 132 -0.32 27.36 14.75
N GLY A 133 0.05 26.14 14.37
CA GLY A 133 1.16 25.41 14.94
C GLY A 133 2.48 25.97 14.49
N THR A 134 3.41 26.08 15.43
CA THR A 134 4.83 26.30 15.15
C THR A 134 5.58 24.98 15.24
N PRO A 135 5.55 24.10 14.23
CA PRO A 135 6.75 23.35 13.93
C PRO A 135 7.72 24.34 13.27
N ASP A 136 8.93 24.44 13.78
CA ASP A 136 9.98 25.29 13.24
C ASP A 136 10.32 25.00 11.75
N SER A 137 9.74 23.97 11.11
CA SER A 137 9.81 23.80 9.66
C SER A 137 8.68 22.96 9.07
N ARG A 138 8.20 23.39 7.89
CA ARG A 138 7.54 22.56 6.87
C ARG A 138 8.26 21.21 6.73
N TYR A 139 7.56 20.14 6.37
CA TYR A 139 8.10 18.78 6.18
C TYR A 139 8.45 17.93 7.40
N GLU A 140 8.38 18.40 8.65
CA GLU A 140 8.70 17.52 9.80
C GLU A 140 7.80 16.27 9.85
N GLN A 141 6.52 16.41 9.50
CA GLN A 141 5.60 15.27 9.45
C GLN A 141 5.95 14.26 8.35
N LEU A 142 6.43 14.72 7.19
CA LEU A 142 6.96 13.85 6.13
C LEU A 142 8.29 13.19 6.52
N LYS A 143 9.11 13.86 7.34
CA LYS A 143 10.32 13.27 7.92
C LYS A 143 9.97 12.24 9.00
N ASP A 144 8.92 12.47 9.79
CA ASP A 144 8.42 11.52 10.81
C ASP A 144 7.86 10.26 10.18
N TYR A 145 7.03 10.39 9.14
CA TYR A 145 6.61 9.28 8.30
C TYR A 145 7.80 8.38 7.95
N HIS A 146 8.86 8.96 7.38
CA HIS A 146 10.04 8.22 6.95
C HIS A 146 10.81 7.54 8.08
N ARG A 147 10.83 8.14 9.27
CA ARG A 147 11.44 7.52 10.45
C ARG A 147 10.65 6.31 10.93
N ASN A 148 9.34 6.32 10.74
CA ASN A 148 8.43 5.44 11.45
C ASN A 148 7.88 4.29 10.59
N VAL A 149 7.74 4.45 9.27
CA VAL A 149 7.32 3.35 8.37
C VAL A 149 8.52 2.52 7.87
N ASN A 150 8.27 1.25 7.59
CA ASN A 150 9.22 0.30 6.96
C ASN A 150 8.92 0.02 5.49
N PHE A 151 7.92 0.69 4.91
CA PHE A 151 7.46 0.56 3.52
C PHE A 151 7.57 1.88 2.76
N PRO A 152 7.61 1.87 1.42
CA PRO A 152 7.71 3.10 0.63
C PRO A 152 6.41 3.92 0.65
N ILE A 153 6.57 5.23 0.84
CA ILE A 153 5.54 6.22 0.51
C ILE A 153 5.74 6.63 -0.95
N LEU A 154 4.66 6.64 -1.72
CA LEU A 154 4.67 6.79 -3.17
C LEU A 154 4.05 8.12 -3.60
N THR A 155 4.80 8.91 -4.37
CA THR A 155 4.29 10.01 -5.18
C THR A 155 5.26 10.34 -6.30
N GLY A 156 4.72 10.36 -7.53
CA GLY A 156 5.45 10.57 -8.77
C GLY A 156 5.20 11.92 -9.42
N ASN A 157 4.46 12.81 -8.75
CA ASN A 157 4.02 14.08 -9.31
C ASN A 157 4.24 15.29 -8.38
N VAL A 158 5.06 15.16 -7.34
CA VAL A 158 5.43 16.26 -6.46
C VAL A 158 6.93 16.47 -6.47
N ILE A 159 7.37 17.66 -6.87
CA ILE A 159 8.79 18.00 -7.00
C ILE A 159 9.14 19.22 -6.14
N ASP A 160 10.36 19.20 -5.64
CA ASP A 160 10.99 20.36 -4.99
C ASP A 160 11.42 21.36 -6.07
N ARG A 161 10.91 22.60 -5.99
CA ARG A 161 11.12 23.62 -7.03
C ARG A 161 12.58 24.07 -7.15
N GLU A 162 13.33 24.05 -6.06
CA GLU A 162 14.74 24.46 -6.07
C GLU A 162 15.61 23.44 -6.79
N THR A 163 15.38 22.15 -6.52
CA THR A 163 16.22 21.06 -7.02
C THR A 163 15.70 20.44 -8.31
N GLY A 164 14.42 20.61 -8.63
CA GLY A 164 13.74 19.96 -9.75
C GLY A 164 13.64 18.44 -9.60
N LYS A 165 13.74 17.92 -8.38
CA LYS A 165 13.69 16.48 -8.06
C LYS A 165 12.44 16.15 -7.26
N TYR A 166 12.06 14.88 -7.24
CA TYR A 166 11.06 14.40 -6.27
C TYR A 166 11.46 14.77 -4.85
N ILE A 167 10.46 15.09 -4.04
CA ILE A 167 10.66 15.41 -2.62
C ILE A 167 11.37 14.26 -1.90
N GLN A 168 12.03 14.57 -0.79
CA GLN A 168 12.76 13.56 -0.03
C GLN A 168 11.81 12.51 0.55
N ASN A 169 12.35 11.32 0.83
CA ASN A 169 11.67 10.25 1.58
C ASN A 169 10.44 9.61 0.93
N VAL A 170 10.16 9.94 -0.33
CA VAL A 170 9.16 9.26 -1.15
C VAL A 170 9.82 8.60 -2.35
N LYS A 171 9.07 7.76 -3.07
CA LYS A 171 9.46 7.23 -4.38
C LYS A 171 8.35 7.50 -5.39
N PRO A 172 8.67 7.77 -6.67
CA PRO A 172 7.64 7.87 -7.69
C PRO A 172 6.88 6.54 -7.88
N TRP A 173 7.58 5.42 -7.71
CA TRP A 173 7.03 4.09 -7.89
C TRP A 173 7.89 3.02 -7.17
N LYS A 174 7.33 1.81 -7.04
CA LYS A 174 8.01 0.63 -6.49
C LYS A 174 7.63 -0.63 -7.29
N SER A 175 8.59 -1.51 -7.55
CA SER A 175 8.32 -2.87 -8.04
C SER A 175 8.26 -3.87 -6.89
N PHE A 176 7.23 -4.70 -6.90
CA PHE A 176 7.04 -5.90 -6.09
C PHE A 176 7.22 -7.13 -6.99
N THR A 177 7.77 -8.23 -6.45
CA THR A 177 8.05 -9.43 -7.25
C THR A 177 7.41 -10.64 -6.58
N PHE A 178 6.59 -11.36 -7.35
CA PHE A 178 5.86 -12.55 -6.94
C PHE A 178 6.14 -13.65 -7.96
N THR A 179 6.89 -14.68 -7.57
CA THR A 179 7.19 -15.84 -8.44
C THR A 179 7.65 -15.41 -9.83
N GLY A 180 8.63 -14.51 -9.90
CA GLY A 180 9.17 -13.95 -11.16
C GLY A 180 8.33 -12.87 -11.85
N VAL A 181 7.07 -12.65 -11.47
CA VAL A 181 6.20 -11.58 -12.00
C VAL A 181 6.43 -10.29 -11.25
N LYS A 182 6.65 -9.19 -11.97
CA LYS A 182 6.91 -7.88 -11.38
C LYS A 182 5.69 -6.96 -11.47
N VAL A 183 5.20 -6.51 -10.33
CA VAL A 183 4.11 -5.54 -10.20
C VAL A 183 4.70 -4.17 -9.89
N GLY A 184 4.63 -3.25 -10.83
CA GLY A 184 5.04 -1.86 -10.68
C GLY A 184 3.89 -1.03 -10.14
N MET A 185 4.08 -0.35 -9.01
CA MET A 185 3.08 0.51 -8.39
C MET A 185 3.54 1.96 -8.43
N ILE A 186 2.75 2.82 -9.08
CA ILE A 186 3.04 4.25 -9.29
C ILE A 186 2.16 5.06 -8.34
N GLY A 187 2.77 5.94 -7.53
CA GLY A 187 2.04 6.83 -6.63
C GLY A 187 1.70 8.16 -7.27
N LEU A 188 0.51 8.70 -7.02
CA LEU A 188 0.11 10.05 -7.48
C LEU A 188 -0.65 10.79 -6.37
N THR A 189 -0.39 12.09 -6.26
CA THR A 189 -0.96 12.99 -5.25
C THR A 189 -1.90 14.02 -5.90
N SER A 190 -2.98 14.38 -5.21
CA SER A 190 -3.91 15.43 -5.64
C SER A 190 -3.21 16.77 -5.90
N MET A 191 -3.71 17.52 -6.88
CA MET A 191 -3.35 18.93 -7.11
C MET A 191 -3.94 19.89 -6.07
N LYS A 192 -4.79 19.41 -5.15
CA LYS A 192 -5.47 20.23 -4.13
C LYS A 192 -4.54 21.16 -3.34
N PRO A 193 -3.34 20.76 -2.87
CA PRO A 193 -2.45 21.65 -2.13
C PRO A 193 -2.06 22.90 -2.93
N GLU A 194 -1.66 22.72 -4.20
CA GLU A 194 -1.29 23.81 -5.10
C GLU A 194 -2.51 24.67 -5.49
N ILE A 195 -3.61 24.03 -5.91
CA ILE A 195 -4.85 24.73 -6.31
C ILE A 195 -5.42 25.57 -5.16
N ARG A 196 -5.30 25.11 -3.92
CA ARG A 196 -5.77 25.82 -2.73
C ARG A 196 -4.76 26.84 -2.20
N GLY A 197 -3.54 26.88 -2.74
CA GLY A 197 -2.50 27.82 -2.35
C GLY A 197 -2.04 27.62 -0.89
N TRP A 198 -1.81 26.38 -0.47
CA TRP A 198 -1.33 26.12 0.89
C TRP A 198 0.12 26.58 1.09
N ASP A 199 0.35 27.36 2.14
CA ASP A 199 1.68 27.88 2.47
C ASP A 199 2.70 26.77 2.75
N ASP A 200 2.25 25.62 3.28
CA ASP A 200 3.12 24.49 3.63
C ASP A 200 3.82 23.84 2.44
N VAL A 201 3.29 24.04 1.22
CA VAL A 201 3.82 23.47 -0.03
C VAL A 201 4.31 24.53 -1.00
N ALA A 202 4.52 25.77 -0.54
CA ALA A 202 4.82 26.91 -1.40
C ALA A 202 6.13 26.79 -2.20
N ASP A 203 7.03 25.88 -1.80
CA ASP A 203 8.30 25.54 -2.44
C ASP A 203 8.25 24.26 -3.31
N LEU A 204 7.08 23.65 -3.45
CA LEU A 204 6.84 22.49 -4.30
C LEU A 204 6.10 22.88 -5.58
N ASP A 205 6.31 22.08 -6.62
CA ASP A 205 5.45 22.08 -7.80
C ASP A 205 4.72 20.73 -7.87
N PHE A 206 3.41 20.77 -8.14
CA PHE A 206 2.61 19.59 -8.39
C PHE A 206 2.42 19.47 -9.89
N ILE A 207 2.70 18.28 -10.42
CA ILE A 207 2.50 17.95 -11.83
C ILE A 207 1.12 17.29 -11.94
N GLU A 208 0.35 17.65 -12.97
CA GLU A 208 -0.96 17.05 -13.19
C GLU A 208 -0.86 15.51 -13.25
N PRO A 209 -1.70 14.75 -12.54
CA PRO A 209 -1.53 13.30 -12.37
C PRO A 209 -1.44 12.52 -13.68
N VAL A 210 -2.28 12.84 -14.67
CA VAL A 210 -2.21 12.22 -16.02
C VAL A 210 -0.90 12.55 -16.74
N GLU A 211 -0.37 13.77 -16.60
CA GLU A 211 0.92 14.14 -17.19
C GLU A 211 2.06 13.35 -16.55
N ALA A 212 2.09 13.29 -15.21
CA ALA A 212 3.09 12.55 -14.46
C ALA A 212 3.05 11.05 -14.76
N LEU A 213 1.86 10.45 -14.82
CA LEU A 213 1.71 9.04 -15.14
C LEU A 213 2.22 8.72 -16.55
N ASN A 214 1.89 9.54 -17.55
CA ASN A 214 2.40 9.37 -18.92
C ASN A 214 3.93 9.46 -18.99
N ALA A 215 4.57 10.29 -18.14
CA ALA A 215 6.02 10.39 -18.08
C ALA A 215 6.68 9.19 -17.39
N LEU A 216 6.06 8.64 -16.35
CA LEU A 216 6.60 7.54 -15.54
C LEU A 216 6.36 6.15 -16.15
N LEU A 217 5.17 5.94 -16.73
CA LEU A 217 4.71 4.62 -17.17
C LEU A 217 5.68 3.91 -18.13
N PRO A 218 6.36 4.57 -19.09
CA PRO A 218 7.35 3.91 -19.94
C PRO A 218 8.49 3.26 -19.14
N GLU A 219 9.07 3.98 -18.16
CA GLU A 219 10.16 3.46 -17.32
C GLU A 219 9.69 2.29 -16.45
N VAL A 220 8.48 2.41 -15.89
CA VAL A 220 7.91 1.37 -15.02
C VAL A 220 7.59 0.11 -15.83
N SER A 221 7.06 0.27 -17.03
CA SER A 221 6.73 -0.84 -17.96
C SER A 221 7.97 -1.57 -18.47
N GLU A 222 9.13 -0.91 -18.54
CA GLU A 222 10.40 -1.60 -18.84
C GLU A 222 10.88 -2.51 -17.70
N LYS A 223 10.40 -2.24 -16.46
CA LYS A 223 10.88 -2.88 -15.23
C LYS A 223 9.83 -3.76 -14.56
N SER A 224 8.60 -3.74 -15.05
CA SER A 224 7.43 -4.41 -14.46
C SER A 224 6.60 -5.08 -15.55
N ASP A 225 5.97 -6.20 -15.23
CA ASP A 225 5.07 -6.90 -16.13
C ASP A 225 3.61 -6.40 -15.99
N ILE A 226 3.26 -5.85 -14.82
CA ILE A 226 1.94 -5.29 -14.47
C ILE A 226 2.13 -3.88 -13.90
N ASN A 227 1.29 -2.92 -14.26
CA ASN A 227 1.36 -1.55 -13.74
C ASN A 227 0.07 -1.16 -12.99
N ILE A 228 0.19 -0.86 -11.70
CA ILE A 228 -0.89 -0.43 -10.81
C ILE A 228 -0.66 1.02 -10.45
N VAL A 229 -1.72 1.82 -10.43
CA VAL A 229 -1.66 3.21 -9.97
C VAL A 229 -2.25 3.27 -8.56
N LEU A 230 -1.48 3.72 -7.58
CA LEU A 230 -1.94 4.05 -6.24
C LEU A 230 -2.15 5.56 -6.16
N SER A 231 -3.40 5.99 -6.22
CA SER A 231 -3.79 7.37 -6.52
C SER A 231 -4.49 8.03 -5.34
N HIS A 232 -3.93 9.16 -4.90
CA HIS A 232 -4.63 10.17 -4.11
C HIS A 232 -5.06 11.37 -4.97
N ALA A 233 -5.35 11.16 -6.26
CA ALA A 233 -5.74 12.24 -7.17
C ALA A 233 -7.25 12.55 -7.15
N GLY A 234 -8.05 11.62 -6.64
CA GLY A 234 -9.51 11.71 -6.56
C GLY A 234 -10.21 11.02 -7.72
N ASN A 235 -11.38 10.45 -7.47
CA ASN A 235 -12.08 9.58 -8.41
C ASN A 235 -12.23 10.14 -9.83
N PRO A 236 -12.59 11.42 -10.07
CA PRO A 236 -12.66 11.97 -11.43
C PRO A 236 -11.34 11.92 -12.20
N GLU A 237 -10.21 12.06 -11.51
CA GLU A 237 -8.89 11.92 -12.10
C GLU A 237 -8.52 10.45 -12.29
N ASP A 238 -8.89 9.58 -11.33
CA ASP A 238 -8.70 8.12 -11.41
C ASP A 238 -9.33 7.52 -12.67
N HIS A 239 -10.51 8.00 -13.08
CA HIS A 239 -11.11 7.61 -14.37
C HIS A 239 -10.24 7.99 -15.58
N LYS A 240 -9.57 9.14 -15.56
CA LYS A 240 -8.66 9.53 -16.66
C LYS A 240 -7.38 8.70 -16.64
N LEU A 241 -6.85 8.41 -15.45
CA LEU A 241 -5.67 7.57 -15.27
C LEU A 241 -5.94 6.13 -15.77
N ALA A 242 -7.12 5.59 -15.49
CA ALA A 242 -7.54 4.27 -15.92
C ALA A 242 -7.72 4.15 -17.44
N GLN A 243 -7.87 5.26 -18.18
CA GLN A 243 -7.96 5.28 -19.64
C GLN A 243 -6.58 5.24 -20.33
N ILE A 244 -5.47 5.27 -19.58
CA ILE A 244 -4.11 5.26 -20.14
C ILE A 244 -3.70 3.82 -20.49
N PRO A 245 -3.31 3.53 -21.75
CA PRO A 245 -2.81 2.22 -22.14
C PRO A 245 -1.61 1.77 -21.28
N GLY A 246 -1.57 0.49 -20.92
CA GLY A 246 -0.55 -0.07 -20.03
C GLY A 246 -0.84 0.05 -18.53
N VAL A 247 -1.90 0.75 -18.11
CA VAL A 247 -2.43 0.69 -16.73
C VAL A 247 -3.31 -0.54 -16.55
N SER A 248 -3.12 -1.28 -15.46
CA SER A 248 -3.87 -2.50 -15.15
C SER A 248 -4.93 -2.32 -14.06
N ALA A 249 -4.73 -1.39 -13.13
CA ALA A 249 -5.74 -1.01 -12.13
C ALA A 249 -5.42 0.37 -11.54
N VAL A 250 -6.45 1.04 -11.02
CA VAL A 250 -6.31 2.28 -10.23
C VAL A 250 -6.90 2.09 -8.84
N ILE A 251 -6.05 2.19 -7.83
CA ILE A 251 -6.39 2.12 -6.41
C ILE A 251 -6.52 3.56 -5.91
N GLY A 252 -7.74 4.10 -5.91
CA GLY A 252 -8.04 5.52 -5.72
C GLY A 252 -8.36 5.92 -4.28
N ALA A 253 -8.28 7.22 -3.97
CA ALA A 253 -8.50 7.83 -2.66
C ALA A 253 -9.04 9.26 -2.80
N ASP A 254 -8.89 10.14 -1.81
CA ASP A 254 -9.08 11.61 -1.85
C ASP A 254 -10.52 12.12 -1.89
N THR A 255 -11.40 11.51 -2.69
CA THR A 255 -12.81 11.94 -2.84
C THR A 255 -13.78 11.38 -1.80
N HIS A 256 -13.29 10.54 -0.87
CA HIS A 256 -14.07 9.80 0.13
C HIS A 256 -15.20 8.94 -0.47
N LYS A 257 -15.04 8.50 -1.72
CA LYS A 257 -16.09 7.78 -2.44
C LYS A 257 -16.13 6.32 -1.97
N VAL A 258 -17.32 5.85 -1.62
CA VAL A 258 -17.57 4.43 -1.30
C VAL A 258 -17.86 3.68 -2.60
N ILE A 259 -16.85 3.02 -3.17
CA ILE A 259 -16.98 2.17 -4.36
C ILE A 259 -17.18 0.73 -3.90
N LYS A 260 -18.45 0.30 -3.82
CA LYS A 260 -18.82 -1.04 -3.31
C LYS A 260 -18.34 -2.19 -4.20
N THR A 261 -18.28 -1.95 -5.50
CA THR A 261 -17.75 -2.85 -6.54
C THR A 261 -16.98 -1.99 -7.54
N PRO A 262 -15.87 -2.47 -8.14
CA PRO A 262 -15.02 -1.64 -8.98
C PRO A 262 -15.80 -0.91 -10.07
N GLU A 263 -15.42 0.35 -10.31
CA GLU A 263 -15.77 1.07 -11.52
C GLU A 263 -14.78 0.70 -12.62
N TYR A 264 -15.12 0.96 -13.88
CA TYR A 264 -14.32 0.48 -15.00
C TYR A 264 -14.17 1.50 -16.11
N GLU A 265 -12.98 1.56 -16.69
CA GLU A 265 -12.66 2.33 -17.89
C GLU A 265 -11.94 1.44 -18.91
N PHE A 266 -12.19 1.66 -20.19
CA PHE A 266 -11.46 0.95 -21.25
C PHE A 266 -10.26 1.78 -21.69
N ASN A 267 -9.04 1.23 -21.55
CA ASN A 267 -7.81 1.94 -21.92
C ASN A 267 -7.35 1.70 -23.37
N GLY A 268 -8.16 1.01 -24.18
CA GLY A 268 -7.79 0.56 -25.52
C GLY A 268 -7.31 -0.89 -25.60
N GLU A 269 -6.98 -1.50 -24.46
CA GLU A 269 -6.45 -2.87 -24.36
C GLU A 269 -7.32 -3.74 -23.43
N VAL A 270 -7.60 -3.26 -22.23
CA VAL A 270 -8.37 -3.98 -21.19
C VAL A 270 -9.38 -3.07 -20.49
N MET A 271 -10.34 -3.68 -19.78
CA MET A 271 -11.19 -2.96 -18.83
C MET A 271 -10.41 -2.79 -17.52
N VAL A 272 -10.05 -1.57 -17.17
CA VAL A 272 -9.25 -1.24 -15.99
C VAL A 272 -10.17 -0.98 -14.80
N PRO A 273 -10.09 -1.77 -13.71
CA PRO A 273 -10.85 -1.52 -12.49
C PRO A 273 -10.31 -0.31 -11.71
N ILE A 274 -11.25 0.43 -11.10
CA ILE A 274 -11.02 1.57 -10.21
C ILE A 274 -11.70 1.28 -8.87
N THR A 275 -10.95 1.38 -7.78
CA THR A 275 -11.46 1.17 -6.42
C THR A 275 -11.26 2.39 -5.53
N GLN A 276 -12.10 2.55 -4.51
CA GLN A 276 -11.93 3.51 -3.42
C GLN A 276 -12.76 3.05 -2.22
N ALA A 277 -12.16 3.06 -1.03
CA ALA A 277 -12.74 2.45 0.17
C ALA A 277 -13.33 3.48 1.15
N GLY A 278 -14.02 4.50 0.63
CA GLY A 278 -14.69 5.53 1.45
C GLY A 278 -13.73 6.59 1.99
N GLY A 279 -13.99 7.10 3.19
CA GLY A 279 -13.15 8.10 3.87
C GLY A 279 -13.54 8.32 5.34
N GLU A 280 -13.03 9.38 5.97
CA GLU A 280 -13.11 9.71 7.41
C GLU A 280 -14.26 9.04 8.20
N GLN A 281 -15.51 9.29 7.80
CA GLN A 281 -16.72 8.83 8.51
C GLN A 281 -17.28 7.48 8.04
N GLU A 282 -16.82 6.96 6.91
CA GLU A 282 -17.35 5.74 6.30
C GLU A 282 -16.24 5.04 5.51
N HIS A 283 -15.15 4.65 6.17
CA HIS A 283 -14.05 3.96 5.52
C HIS A 283 -14.16 2.44 5.69
N TYR A 284 -13.60 1.72 4.73
CA TYR A 284 -13.68 0.26 4.64
C TYR A 284 -12.29 -0.33 4.37
N LEU A 285 -12.16 -1.63 4.61
CA LEU A 285 -11.14 -2.42 3.94
C LEU A 285 -11.68 -2.86 2.58
N GLY A 286 -11.07 -2.40 1.50
CA GLY A 286 -11.36 -2.84 0.14
C GLY A 286 -10.54 -4.06 -0.24
N ARG A 287 -11.09 -4.91 -1.11
CA ARG A 287 -10.39 -6.00 -1.79
C ARG A 287 -10.61 -5.87 -3.30
N LEU A 288 -9.52 -6.02 -4.05
CA LEU A 288 -9.51 -6.14 -5.50
C LEU A 288 -8.71 -7.38 -5.87
N ASP A 289 -9.35 -8.32 -6.54
CA ASP A 289 -8.72 -9.51 -7.09
C ASP A 289 -8.52 -9.32 -8.59
N LEU A 290 -7.30 -9.58 -9.07
CA LEU A 290 -6.90 -9.42 -10.46
C LEU A 290 -6.32 -10.74 -10.97
N ALA A 291 -6.85 -11.24 -12.07
CA ALA A 291 -6.30 -12.40 -12.77
C ALA A 291 -5.72 -11.96 -14.12
N PHE A 292 -4.43 -12.22 -14.30
CA PHE A 292 -3.68 -11.93 -15.51
C PHE A 292 -3.37 -13.22 -16.26
N GLU A 293 -3.26 -13.14 -17.58
CA GLU A 293 -2.83 -14.22 -18.45
C GLU A 293 -1.69 -13.72 -19.36
N VAL A 294 -0.72 -14.57 -19.65
CA VAL A 294 0.30 -14.28 -20.65
C VAL A 294 -0.33 -14.41 -22.04
N VAL A 295 -0.49 -13.29 -22.73
CA VAL A 295 -1.01 -13.20 -24.11
C VAL A 295 0.04 -12.53 -25.00
N ASP A 296 0.45 -13.21 -26.07
CA ASP A 296 1.52 -12.78 -26.97
C ASP A 296 2.82 -12.40 -26.21
N GLY A 297 3.13 -13.17 -25.17
CA GLY A 297 4.29 -12.95 -24.30
C GLY A 297 4.19 -11.73 -23.36
N LYS A 298 3.00 -11.16 -23.15
CA LYS A 298 2.75 -10.04 -22.23
C LYS A 298 1.70 -10.41 -21.18
N MET A 299 1.91 -9.97 -19.93
CA MET A 299 0.87 -10.06 -18.89
C MET A 299 -0.29 -9.15 -19.25
N THR A 300 -1.46 -9.73 -19.47
CA THR A 300 -2.69 -9.02 -19.84
C THR A 300 -3.76 -9.30 -18.79
N LEU A 301 -4.45 -8.26 -18.31
CA LEU A 301 -5.55 -8.44 -17.38
C LEU A 301 -6.70 -9.18 -18.07
N ALA A 302 -7.07 -10.34 -17.53
CA ALA A 302 -8.13 -11.19 -18.08
C ALA A 302 -9.43 -11.00 -17.30
N GLU A 303 -9.35 -10.98 -15.97
CA GLU A 303 -10.51 -10.87 -15.08
C GLU A 303 -10.17 -9.99 -13.87
N SER A 304 -11.17 -9.29 -13.35
CA SER A 304 -11.06 -8.54 -12.10
C SER A 304 -12.40 -8.53 -11.38
N ASP A 305 -12.35 -8.62 -10.06
CA ASP A 305 -13.50 -8.44 -9.17
C ASP A 305 -13.08 -7.72 -7.90
N GLY A 306 -14.02 -7.07 -7.21
CA GLY A 306 -13.70 -6.38 -5.97
C GLY A 306 -14.91 -6.01 -5.14
N PHE A 307 -14.66 -5.83 -3.86
CA PHE A 307 -15.70 -5.52 -2.87
C PHE A 307 -15.12 -4.82 -1.64
N LEU A 308 -16.01 -4.28 -0.80
CA LEU A 308 -15.68 -3.76 0.52
C LEU A 308 -16.10 -4.76 1.60
N TYR A 309 -15.23 -5.00 2.57
CA TYR A 309 -15.54 -5.90 3.69
C TYR A 309 -16.57 -5.29 4.65
N ASP A 310 -17.57 -6.09 5.02
CA ASP A 310 -18.41 -5.82 6.19
C ASP A 310 -17.71 -6.33 7.46
N VAL A 311 -17.39 -5.40 8.36
CA VAL A 311 -16.67 -5.69 9.61
C VAL A 311 -17.58 -5.74 10.84
N THR A 312 -18.89 -5.68 10.66
CA THR A 312 -19.87 -5.66 11.76
C THR A 312 -19.64 -6.82 12.74
N ASN A 313 -19.45 -8.03 12.21
CA ASN A 313 -19.30 -9.27 12.99
C ASN A 313 -17.85 -9.79 13.05
N VAL A 314 -16.88 -9.00 12.63
CA VAL A 314 -15.46 -9.37 12.65
C VAL A 314 -14.88 -9.05 14.02
N PRO A 315 -14.24 -10.02 14.71
CA PRO A 315 -13.55 -9.73 15.96
C PRO A 315 -12.31 -8.87 15.70
N ALA A 316 -12.04 -7.91 16.58
CA ALA A 316 -10.81 -7.13 16.53
C ALA A 316 -9.59 -8.02 16.83
N ASN A 317 -8.50 -7.81 16.07
CA ASN A 317 -7.22 -8.40 16.37
C ASN A 317 -6.69 -7.82 17.70
N PRO A 318 -6.36 -8.68 18.68
CA PRO A 318 -6.02 -8.23 20.03
C PRO A 318 -4.70 -7.47 20.11
N GLU A 319 -3.73 -7.78 19.24
CA GLU A 319 -2.42 -7.12 19.23
C GLU A 319 -2.54 -5.69 18.68
N ILE A 320 -3.29 -5.53 17.58
CA ILE A 320 -3.55 -4.22 17.00
C ILE A 320 -4.44 -3.36 17.90
N GLN A 321 -5.47 -3.94 18.52
CA GLN A 321 -6.30 -3.22 19.49
C GLN A 321 -5.48 -2.73 20.70
N ALA A 322 -4.52 -3.55 21.18
CA ALA A 322 -3.67 -3.16 22.31
C ALA A 322 -2.84 -1.91 22.00
N ILE A 323 -2.31 -1.76 20.79
CA ILE A 323 -1.59 -0.55 20.37
C ILE A 323 -2.48 0.69 20.51
N ILE A 324 -3.73 0.62 20.03
CA ILE A 324 -4.68 1.74 20.12
C ILE A 324 -5.00 2.07 21.58
N ASP A 325 -5.24 1.03 22.40
CA ASP A 325 -5.58 1.20 23.81
C ASP A 325 -4.44 1.79 24.64
N ASP A 326 -3.19 1.44 24.33
CA ASP A 326 -2.00 2.01 24.97
C ASP A 326 -1.88 3.51 24.68
N TYR A 327 -2.01 3.94 23.42
CA TYR A 327 -2.02 5.37 23.06
C TYR A 327 -3.19 6.11 23.70
N ARG A 328 -4.38 5.48 23.77
CA ARG A 328 -5.56 6.07 24.42
C ARG A 328 -5.36 6.23 25.94
N ALA A 329 -4.59 5.34 26.57
CA ALA A 329 -4.22 5.46 27.98
C ALA A 329 -3.22 6.60 28.20
N GLU A 330 -2.23 6.76 27.32
CA GLU A 330 -1.27 7.86 27.37
C GLU A 330 -1.94 9.23 27.19
N LEU A 331 -2.88 9.34 26.24
CA LEU A 331 -3.65 10.58 26.01
C LEU A 331 -4.43 11.01 27.27
N LYS A 332 -5.02 10.05 28.01
CA LYS A 332 -5.76 10.32 29.26
C LYS A 332 -4.87 10.72 30.43
N ALA A 333 -3.57 10.44 30.37
CA ALA A 333 -2.63 10.73 31.45
C ALA A 333 -2.02 12.16 31.36
N GLN A 334 -2.23 12.85 30.23
CA GLN A 334 -1.80 14.23 29.98
C GLN A 334 -2.82 15.25 30.48
#